data_AF-A0A7S4E213-F1
#
_entry.id   AF-A0A7S4E213-F1
#
_cell.length_a   1.000
_cell.length_b   1.000
_cell.length_c   1.000
_cell.angle_alpha   90.00
_cell.angle_beta   90.00
_cell.angle_gamma   90.00
#
_symmetry.space_group_name_H-M   'P 1'
#
loop_
_entity.id
_entity.type
_entity.pdbx_description
1 polymer ?
#
loop_
_entity_poly.entity_id
_entity_poly.type
_entity_poly.pdbx_seq_one_letter_code
_entity_poly.pdbx_strand_id
1 'polypeptide(L)'
;SGPFPNPAMMATRLLKASRTGVLCCDIQERFRKAIQHMDSVIVCSEWMMKAATELKMPIIVTEQYPKGLGETVGELQDYVKNSHKFEKTQFSMLTAEVKDCMEKKCSSCDTWIIVGIESHVCVQQTALGLLKEGYTRMHASARVQQLSSCVICVRTYVFLRKEIGLRSR
;
A
#
# COMPACT_ATOMS: atom_id res chain seq x y z
N SER A 1 -12.25 19.09 16.15
CA SER A 1 -13.20 17.95 16.13
C SER A 1 -14.00 18.00 14.83
N GLY A 2 -13.41 17.55 13.72
CA GLY A 2 -14.17 17.38 12.47
C GLY A 2 -15.06 16.15 12.57
N PRO A 3 -16.28 16.14 11.98
CA PRO A 3 -17.14 14.98 12.04
C PRO A 3 -16.52 13.88 11.16
N PHE A 4 -16.13 12.76 11.78
CA PHE A 4 -15.83 11.56 11.02
C PHE A 4 -17.10 11.14 10.24
N PRO A 5 -16.97 10.75 8.95
CA PRO A 5 -18.13 10.41 8.13
C PRO A 5 -18.92 9.24 8.73
N ASN A 6 -20.25 9.35 8.66
CA ASN A 6 -21.23 8.39 9.17
C ASN A 6 -20.93 6.96 8.65
N PRO A 7 -20.94 5.91 9.50
CA PRO A 7 -20.76 4.52 9.08
C PRO A 7 -21.70 4.06 7.95
N ALA A 8 -22.90 4.62 7.86
CA ALA A 8 -23.86 4.33 6.79
C ALA A 8 -23.44 4.90 5.41
N MET A 9 -22.48 5.84 5.37
CA MET A 9 -21.88 6.36 4.13
C MET A 9 -20.74 5.49 3.60
N MET A 10 -20.38 4.40 4.29
CA MET A 10 -19.44 3.36 3.82
C MET A 10 -20.11 2.45 2.79
N ALA A 11 -20.81 3.04 1.82
CA ALA A 11 -21.33 2.32 0.67
C ALA A 11 -20.15 1.72 -0.10
N THR A 12 -20.23 0.42 -0.40
CA THR A 12 -19.34 -0.33 -1.28
C THR A 12 -19.35 0.33 -2.67
N ARG A 13 -18.57 1.39 -2.84
CA ARG A 13 -18.37 2.04 -4.13
C ARG A 13 -17.23 1.33 -4.84
N LEU A 14 -17.49 0.94 -6.09
CA LEU A 14 -16.49 0.36 -6.97
C LEU A 14 -15.26 1.27 -7.09
N LEU A 15 -14.08 0.65 -7.08
CA LEU A 15 -12.82 1.35 -7.36
C LEU A 15 -12.86 1.94 -8.76
N LYS A 16 -12.49 3.22 -8.89
CA LYS A 16 -12.31 3.88 -10.18
C LYS A 16 -10.82 3.98 -10.46
N ALA A 17 -10.35 3.30 -11.51
CA ALA A 17 -8.94 3.32 -11.90
C ALA A 17 -8.38 4.75 -12.02
N SER A 18 -9.15 5.69 -12.59
CA SER A 18 -8.73 7.10 -12.75
C SER A 18 -8.52 7.89 -11.45
N ARG A 19 -8.95 7.34 -10.31
CA ARG A 19 -8.79 7.94 -8.97
C ARG A 19 -8.01 7.05 -8.00
N THR A 20 -7.43 5.95 -8.51
CA THR A 20 -6.76 4.95 -7.68
C THR A 20 -5.29 4.88 -8.05
N GLY A 21 -4.41 4.92 -7.06
CA GLY A 21 -2.98 4.63 -7.20
C GLY A 21 -2.57 3.36 -6.47
N VAL A 22 -1.39 2.83 -6.79
CA VAL A 22 -0.78 1.67 -6.11
C VAL A 22 0.50 2.11 -5.39
N LEU A 23 0.62 1.69 -4.13
CA LEU A 23 1.81 1.79 -3.30
C LEU A 23 2.42 0.40 -3.15
N CYS A 24 3.62 0.20 -3.69
CA CYS A 24 4.41 -1.02 -3.55
C CYS A 24 5.48 -0.82 -2.47
N CYS A 25 5.30 -1.50 -1.34
CA CYS A 25 6.05 -1.29 -0.11
C CYS A 25 7.15 -2.34 0.05
N ASP A 26 8.40 -1.91 -0.13
CA ASP A 26 9.62 -2.55 0.40
C ASP A 26 9.80 -4.04 0.00
N ILE A 27 9.37 -4.44 -1.20
CA ILE A 27 9.51 -5.83 -1.70
C ILE A 27 10.94 -6.06 -2.21
N GLN A 28 11.90 -6.20 -1.29
CA GLN A 28 13.33 -6.23 -1.60
C GLN A 28 13.97 -7.63 -1.48
N GLU A 29 15.09 -7.82 -2.18
CA GLU A 29 15.78 -9.11 -2.31
C GLU A 29 16.18 -9.75 -0.96
N ARG A 30 16.65 -8.97 0.02
CA ARG A 30 17.06 -9.55 1.32
C ARG A 30 15.88 -10.12 2.11
N PHE A 31 14.65 -9.68 1.85
CA PHE A 31 13.48 -10.19 2.55
C PHE A 31 13.04 -11.58 2.10
N ARG A 32 13.51 -12.08 0.93
CA ARG A 32 13.16 -13.43 0.46
C ARG A 32 13.42 -14.54 1.47
N LYS A 33 14.47 -14.39 2.28
CA LYS A 33 14.86 -15.38 3.29
C LYS A 33 14.26 -15.09 4.67
N ALA A 34 13.85 -13.84 4.91
CA ALA A 34 13.36 -13.39 6.21
C ALA A 34 11.83 -13.50 6.34
N ILE A 35 11.11 -13.39 5.22
CA ILE A 35 9.64 -13.39 5.18
C ILE A 35 9.13 -14.72 4.67
N GLN A 36 8.30 -15.37 5.48
CA GLN A 36 7.58 -16.57 5.04
C GLN A 36 6.60 -16.24 3.91
N HIS A 37 6.56 -17.10 2.89
CA HIS A 37 5.70 -16.93 1.71
C HIS A 37 5.99 -15.68 0.87
N MET A 38 7.23 -15.18 0.87
CA MET A 38 7.63 -14.04 0.03
C MET A 38 7.26 -14.24 -1.44
N ASP A 39 7.42 -15.44 -2.00
CA ASP A 39 7.06 -15.73 -3.40
C ASP A 39 5.58 -15.45 -3.69
N SER A 40 4.69 -15.74 -2.73
CA SER A 40 3.26 -15.41 -2.87
C SER A 40 3.00 -13.90 -2.83
N VAL A 41 3.79 -13.16 -2.04
CA VAL A 41 3.72 -11.69 -2.02
C VAL A 41 4.19 -11.12 -3.34
N ILE A 42 5.31 -11.62 -3.88
CA ILE A 42 5.86 -11.18 -5.17
C ILE A 42 4.84 -11.39 -6.27
N VAL A 43 4.27 -12.60 -6.40
CA VAL A 43 3.25 -12.91 -7.41
C VAL A 43 2.01 -12.00 -7.26
N CYS A 44 1.55 -11.77 -6.03
CA CYS A 44 0.40 -10.90 -5.80
C CYS A 44 0.70 -9.44 -6.19
N SER A 45 1.88 -8.95 -5.85
CA SER A 45 2.32 -7.59 -6.16
C SER A 45 2.54 -7.41 -7.66
N GLU A 46 3.12 -8.40 -8.33
CA GLU A 46 3.29 -8.43 -9.78
C GLU A 46 1.94 -8.31 -10.49
N TRP A 47 0.96 -9.12 -10.07
CA TRP A 47 -0.41 -9.05 -10.60
C TRP A 47 -1.05 -7.67 -10.41
N MET A 48 -0.87 -7.08 -9.22
CA MET A 48 -1.41 -5.75 -8.92
C MET A 48 -0.72 -4.66 -9.74
N MET A 49 0.61 -4.69 -9.84
CA MET A 49 1.38 -3.72 -10.62
C MET A 49 1.06 -3.85 -12.10
N LYS A 50 0.93 -5.07 -12.62
CA LYS A 50 0.46 -5.32 -13.99
C LYS A 50 -0.91 -4.73 -14.25
N ALA A 51 -1.89 -5.02 -13.37
CA ALA A 51 -3.23 -4.45 -13.50
C ALA A 51 -3.21 -2.91 -13.45
N ALA A 52 -2.42 -2.34 -12.56
CA ALA A 52 -2.25 -0.89 -12.44
C ALA A 52 -1.66 -0.27 -13.72
N THR A 53 -0.64 -0.90 -14.30
CA THR A 53 -0.05 -0.46 -15.58
C THR A 53 -1.08 -0.46 -16.70
N GLU A 54 -1.82 -1.56 -16.88
CA GLU A 54 -2.86 -1.67 -17.93
C GLU A 54 -3.99 -0.64 -17.72
N LEU A 55 -4.36 -0.40 -16.47
CA LEU A 55 -5.40 0.57 -16.09
C LEU A 55 -4.88 2.02 -16.01
N LYS A 56 -3.61 2.26 -16.32
CA LYS A 56 -2.95 3.58 -16.26
C LYS A 56 -3.05 4.24 -14.88
N MET A 57 -3.02 3.42 -13.83
CA MET A 57 -2.98 3.86 -12.45
C MET A 57 -1.52 4.21 -12.08
N PRO A 58 -1.28 5.32 -11.35
CA PRO A 58 0.07 5.63 -10.90
C PRO A 58 0.55 4.58 -9.90
N ILE A 59 1.83 4.21 -10.01
CA ILE A 59 2.50 3.28 -9.12
C ILE A 59 3.64 4.03 -8.43
N ILE A 60 3.67 3.96 -7.10
CA ILE A 60 4.78 4.44 -6.27
C ILE A 60 5.40 3.24 -5.58
N VAL A 61 6.72 3.11 -5.69
CA VAL A 61 7.50 2.03 -5.08
C VAL A 61 8.42 2.63 -4.03
N THR A 62 8.51 2.01 -2.85
CA THR A 62 9.54 2.35 -1.86
C THR A 62 10.50 1.22 -1.61
N GLU A 63 11.76 1.58 -1.35
CA GLU A 63 12.81 0.68 -0.90
C GLU A 63 13.29 1.13 0.48
N GLN A 64 13.17 0.25 1.48
CA GLN A 64 13.70 0.50 2.82
C GLN A 64 15.21 0.23 2.80
N TYR A 65 16.03 1.23 3.09
CA TYR A 65 17.49 1.11 3.21
C TYR A 65 18.13 0.14 2.18
N PRO A 66 18.04 0.41 0.87
CA PRO A 66 18.45 -0.54 -0.17
C PRO A 66 19.93 -0.94 -0.10
N LYS A 67 20.80 -0.08 0.45
CA LYS A 67 22.21 -0.41 0.71
C LYS A 67 22.38 -1.65 1.58
N GLY A 68 21.49 -1.89 2.55
CA GLY A 68 21.53 -3.07 3.43
C GLY A 68 20.53 -4.15 3.05
N LEU A 69 19.35 -3.78 2.55
CA LEU A 69 18.23 -4.69 2.27
C LEU A 69 18.14 -5.11 0.79
N GLY A 70 19.02 -4.59 -0.06
CA GLY A 70 19.00 -4.83 -1.50
C GLY A 70 17.93 -4.00 -2.21
N GLU A 71 17.90 -4.10 -3.53
CA GLU A 71 16.89 -3.46 -4.35
C GLU A 71 15.57 -4.26 -4.34
N THR A 72 14.55 -3.68 -4.94
CA THR A 72 13.29 -4.36 -5.26
C THR A 72 13.57 -5.64 -6.03
N VAL A 73 12.78 -6.68 -5.75
CA VAL A 73 12.97 -7.99 -6.36
C VAL A 73 12.95 -7.96 -7.90
N GLY A 74 13.77 -8.81 -8.52
CA GLY A 74 13.96 -8.85 -9.98
C GLY A 74 12.67 -8.97 -10.79
N GLU A 75 11.69 -9.74 -10.30
CA GLU A 75 10.39 -9.99 -10.95
C GLU A 75 9.55 -8.71 -11.08
N LEU A 76 9.78 -7.71 -10.24
CA LEU A 76 9.01 -6.47 -10.26
C LEU A 76 9.73 -5.34 -11.00
N GLN A 77 10.98 -5.53 -11.41
CA GLN A 77 11.85 -4.46 -11.93
C GLN A 77 11.29 -3.76 -13.18
N ASP A 78 10.62 -4.50 -14.06
CA ASP A 78 10.03 -3.90 -15.28
C ASP A 78 8.88 -2.95 -14.96
N TYR A 79 8.12 -3.22 -13.89
CA TYR A 79 7.11 -2.31 -13.37
C TYR A 79 7.75 -1.14 -12.62
N VAL A 80 8.83 -1.39 -11.88
CA VAL A 80 9.58 -0.36 -11.14
C VAL A 80 10.12 0.71 -12.08
N LYS A 81 10.70 0.34 -13.23
CA LYS A 81 11.24 1.28 -14.24
C LYS A 81 10.22 2.31 -14.73
N ASN A 82 8.94 1.94 -14.74
CA ASN A 82 7.82 2.76 -15.20
C ASN A 82 7.04 3.41 -14.05
N SER A 83 7.57 3.33 -12.82
CA SER A 83 6.93 3.82 -11.60
C SER A 83 7.73 4.95 -10.94
N HIS A 84 7.16 5.55 -9.90
CA HIS A 84 7.89 6.50 -9.05
C HIS A 84 8.56 5.76 -7.90
N LYS A 85 9.89 5.58 -7.98
CA LYS A 85 10.68 4.88 -6.96
C LYS A 85 11.30 5.85 -5.96
N PHE A 86 11.20 5.53 -4.67
CA PHE A 86 11.81 6.31 -3.58
C PHE A 86 12.54 5.40 -2.59
N GLU A 87 13.70 5.86 -2.11
CA GLU A 87 14.41 5.20 -1.02
C GLU A 87 13.99 5.82 0.31
N LYS A 88 13.92 5.03 1.38
CA LYS A 88 13.58 5.53 2.71
C LYS A 88 14.27 4.77 3.82
N THR A 89 14.37 5.43 4.97
CA THR A 89 14.73 4.82 6.27
C THR A 89 13.56 4.83 7.24
N GLN A 90 12.53 5.65 6.97
CA GLN A 90 11.29 5.67 7.73
C GLN A 90 10.44 4.45 7.40
N PHE A 91 9.74 3.89 8.39
CA PHE A 91 8.89 2.74 8.16
C PHE A 91 7.70 3.06 7.25
N SER A 92 6.97 4.16 7.53
CA SER A 92 5.91 4.63 6.63
C SER A 92 6.45 5.01 5.25
N MET A 93 5.72 4.66 4.19
CA MET A 93 6.00 5.13 2.83
C MET A 93 5.78 6.63 2.66
N LEU A 94 5.02 7.29 3.55
CA LEU A 94 4.65 8.70 3.43
C LEU A 94 5.78 9.65 3.84
N THR A 95 6.95 9.50 3.22
CA THR A 95 8.04 10.47 3.30
C THR A 95 7.66 11.78 2.60
N ALA A 96 8.42 12.85 2.83
CA ALA A 96 8.17 14.13 2.18
C ALA A 96 8.18 14.01 0.64
N GLU A 97 9.11 13.23 0.09
CA GLU A 97 9.25 13.00 -1.36
C GLU A 97 8.09 12.20 -1.94
N VAL A 98 7.63 11.17 -1.23
CA VAL A 98 6.46 10.40 -1.65
C VAL A 98 5.20 11.26 -1.61
N LYS A 99 5.00 12.08 -0.57
CA LYS A 99 3.87 13.01 -0.49
C LYS A 99 3.91 14.03 -1.63
N ASP A 100 5.08 14.62 -1.89
CA ASP A 100 5.27 15.56 -3.01
C ASP A 100 4.94 14.92 -4.36
N CYS A 101 5.33 13.66 -4.56
CA CYS A 101 4.98 12.88 -5.74
C CYS A 101 3.47 12.62 -5.83
N MET A 102 2.84 12.23 -4.72
CA MET A 102 1.39 12.01 -4.67
C MET A 102 0.63 13.29 -5.05
N GLU A 103 1.05 14.44 -4.53
CA GLU A 103 0.41 15.74 -4.79
C GLU A 103 0.64 16.23 -6.22
N LYS A 104 1.86 16.09 -6.77
CA LYS A 104 2.20 16.66 -8.09
C LYS A 104 1.90 15.73 -9.25
N LYS A 105 2.05 14.42 -9.07
CA LYS A 105 1.95 13.41 -10.15
C LYS A 105 0.69 12.56 -10.04
N CYS A 106 0.10 12.47 -8.86
CA CYS A 106 -1.06 11.62 -8.59
C CYS A 106 -2.25 12.40 -8.00
N SER A 107 -2.37 13.70 -8.29
CA SER A 107 -3.37 14.60 -7.69
C SER A 107 -4.82 14.16 -7.90
N SER A 108 -5.09 13.36 -8.94
CA SER A 108 -6.41 12.76 -9.20
C SER A 108 -6.75 11.60 -8.27
N CYS A 109 -5.76 11.04 -7.57
CA CYS A 109 -5.91 9.86 -6.75
C CYS A 109 -6.36 10.20 -5.32
N ASP A 110 -7.57 9.75 -4.97
CA ASP A 110 -8.10 9.81 -3.61
C ASP A 110 -8.12 8.44 -2.92
N THR A 111 -7.76 7.40 -3.68
CA THR A 111 -7.79 6.00 -3.28
C THR A 111 -6.42 5.37 -3.50
N TRP A 112 -5.91 4.66 -2.51
CA TRP A 112 -4.61 3.99 -2.61
C TRP A 112 -4.70 2.51 -2.27
N ILE A 113 -4.14 1.68 -3.15
CA ILE A 113 -3.95 0.26 -2.93
C ILE A 113 -2.53 0.06 -2.40
N ILE A 114 -2.34 -0.63 -1.27
CA ILE A 114 -1.00 -0.93 -0.74
C ILE A 114 -0.69 -2.41 -0.97
N VAL A 115 0.43 -2.74 -1.60
CA VAL A 115 0.98 -4.10 -1.69
C VAL A 115 2.38 -4.12 -1.11
N GLY A 116 2.82 -5.25 -0.56
CA GLY A 116 4.19 -5.42 -0.06
C GLY A 116 4.30 -5.76 1.41
N ILE A 117 5.44 -5.42 2.02
CA ILE A 117 5.88 -5.87 3.33
C ILE A 117 6.50 -4.72 4.15
N GLU A 118 6.67 -4.85 5.46
CA GLU A 118 6.03 -5.83 6.34
C GLU A 118 4.67 -5.34 6.82
N SER A 119 3.71 -6.26 6.97
CA SER A 119 2.31 -5.93 7.28
C SER A 119 2.16 -5.09 8.54
N HIS A 120 2.88 -5.43 9.61
CA HIS A 120 2.76 -4.81 10.94
C HIS A 120 3.64 -3.57 11.14
N VAL A 121 4.49 -3.23 10.17
CA VAL A 121 5.44 -2.13 10.30
C VAL A 121 5.21 -1.13 9.17
N CYS A 122 5.85 -1.34 8.01
CA CYS A 122 5.80 -0.38 6.91
C CYS A 122 4.39 -0.23 6.34
N VAL A 123 3.68 -1.33 6.11
CA VAL A 123 2.31 -1.29 5.58
C VAL A 123 1.34 -0.68 6.58
N GLN A 124 1.35 -1.13 7.85
CA GLN A 124 0.46 -0.60 8.89
C GLN A 124 0.68 0.89 9.15
N GLN A 125 1.93 1.36 9.24
CA GLN A 125 2.22 2.78 9.46
C GLN A 125 1.85 3.64 8.24
N THR A 126 2.08 3.13 7.03
CA THR A 126 1.63 3.80 5.80
C THR A 126 0.11 3.92 5.79
N ALA A 127 -0.58 2.84 6.16
CA ALA A 127 -2.02 2.79 6.21
C ALA A 127 -2.63 3.79 7.20
N LEU A 128 -2.09 3.84 8.41
CA LEU A 128 -2.46 4.81 9.43
C LEU A 128 -2.15 6.25 8.99
N GLY A 129 -1.00 6.46 8.34
CA GLY A 129 -0.61 7.75 7.80
C GLY A 129 -1.60 8.26 6.76
N LEU A 130 -2.00 7.42 5.80
CA LEU A 130 -2.96 7.79 4.76
C LEU A 130 -4.33 8.19 5.35
N LEU A 131 -4.80 7.43 6.36
CA LEU A 131 -6.03 7.77 7.07
C LEU A 131 -5.95 9.12 7.79
N LYS A 132 -4.79 9.43 8.38
CA LYS A 132 -4.56 10.71 9.07
C LYS A 132 -4.53 11.90 8.12
N GLU A 133 -3.97 11.72 6.93
CA GLU A 133 -3.91 12.75 5.87
C GLU A 133 -5.26 12.94 5.13
N GLY A 134 -6.30 12.19 5.52
CA GLY A 134 -7.65 12.36 4.97
C GLY A 134 -7.88 11.68 3.61
N TYR A 135 -6.96 10.81 3.17
CA TYR A 135 -7.22 9.94 2.02
C TYR A 135 -8.45 9.09 2.31
N THR A 136 -9.50 9.30 1.52
CA THR A 136 -10.86 8.88 1.87
C THR A 136 -11.04 7.36 1.77
N ARG A 137 -10.17 6.67 1.01
CA ARG A 137 -10.27 5.24 0.72
C ARG A 137 -8.89 4.60 0.64
N MET A 138 -8.74 3.46 1.30
CA MET A 138 -7.50 2.71 1.25
C MET A 138 -7.80 1.21 1.23
N HIS A 139 -7.14 0.49 0.34
CA HIS A 139 -7.23 -0.95 0.21
C HIS A 139 -5.83 -1.54 0.34
N ALA A 140 -5.44 -1.96 1.55
CA ALA A 140 -4.22 -2.75 1.66
C ALA A 140 -4.50 -4.16 1.09
N SER A 141 -3.51 -4.75 0.45
CA SER A 141 -3.40 -6.15 0.08
C SER A 141 -2.07 -6.62 0.62
N ALA A 142 -2.02 -6.83 1.93
CA ALA A 142 -0.90 -7.45 2.59
C ALA A 142 -1.33 -8.84 3.04
N ARG A 143 -0.75 -9.89 2.45
CA ARG A 143 -0.91 -11.25 2.96
C ARG A 143 0.02 -11.40 4.17
N VAL A 144 -0.53 -11.40 5.39
CA VAL A 144 0.06 -12.11 6.53
C VAL A 144 -1.06 -12.91 7.20
N GLN A 145 -0.83 -14.23 7.21
CA GLN A 145 -1.58 -15.31 7.86
C GLN A 145 -3.09 -15.39 7.59
N GLN A 146 -3.44 -16.48 6.88
CA GLN A 146 -4.73 -17.15 6.79
C GLN A 146 -5.62 -16.82 5.55
N LEU A 147 -5.62 -17.80 4.64
CA LEU A 147 -6.64 -18.18 3.63
C LEU A 147 -6.76 -17.42 2.30
N SER A 148 -6.36 -18.15 1.24
CA SER A 148 -6.99 -18.30 -0.08
C SER A 148 -7.94 -17.21 -0.58
N SER A 149 -7.39 -16.20 -1.28
CA SER A 149 -7.94 -15.67 -2.55
C SER A 149 -7.03 -14.54 -3.05
N CYS A 150 -6.79 -14.48 -4.36
CA CYS A 150 -5.80 -13.59 -5.00
C CYS A 150 -6.20 -12.11 -5.10
N VAL A 151 -7.29 -11.68 -4.47
CA VAL A 151 -7.63 -10.26 -4.35
C VAL A 151 -8.35 -10.09 -3.03
N ILE A 152 -7.68 -9.52 -2.03
CA ILE A 152 -8.34 -9.18 -0.76
C ILE A 152 -8.13 -7.69 -0.51
N CYS A 153 -9.22 -6.96 -0.75
CA CYS A 153 -9.56 -5.71 -0.08
C CYS A 153 -9.39 -5.95 1.43
N VAL A 154 -8.24 -5.59 2.01
CA VAL A 154 -8.04 -5.81 3.44
C VAL A 154 -9.05 -4.94 4.16
N ARG A 155 -9.83 -5.64 4.97
CA ARG A 155 -10.72 -5.18 6.02
C ARG A 155 -9.87 -4.53 7.15
N THR A 156 -8.91 -3.66 6.80
CA THR A 156 -7.95 -3.02 7.71
C THR A 156 -8.69 -2.20 8.76
N TYR A 157 -9.88 -1.72 8.41
CA TYR A 157 -10.76 -1.00 9.31
C TYR A 157 -11.25 -1.83 10.52
N VAL A 158 -11.43 -3.15 10.39
CA VAL A 158 -11.94 -3.99 11.50
C VAL A 158 -10.83 -4.37 12.48
N PHE A 159 -9.59 -4.55 12.00
CA PHE A 159 -8.44 -4.80 12.88
C PHE A 159 -8.00 -3.52 13.61
N LEU A 160 -7.93 -2.39 12.90
CA LEU A 160 -7.61 -1.08 13.49
C LEU A 160 -8.66 -0.61 14.52
N ARG A 161 -9.94 -0.98 14.37
CA ARG A 161 -10.97 -0.68 15.39
C ARG A 161 -10.68 -1.32 16.75
N LYS A 162 -10.00 -2.46 16.79
CA LYS A 162 -9.69 -3.18 18.04
C LYS A 162 -8.45 -2.60 18.73
N GLU A 163 -7.40 -2.25 17.99
CA GLU A 163 -6.18 -1.70 18.59
C GLU A 163 -6.29 -0.24 19.01
N ILE A 164 -7.04 0.60 18.29
CA ILE A 164 -7.12 2.04 18.60
C ILE A 164 -8.13 2.34 19.75
N GLY A 165 -8.73 1.31 20.37
CA GLY A 165 -9.55 1.49 21.58
C GLY A 165 -10.76 2.41 21.46
N LEU A 166 -11.23 2.72 20.24
CA LEU A 166 -12.37 3.60 20.01
C LEU A 166 -13.67 2.82 20.23
N ARG A 167 -14.04 2.71 21.51
CA ARG A 167 -15.39 2.29 21.94
C ARG A 167 -16.41 3.25 21.34
N SER A 168 -17.41 2.69 20.69
CA SER A 168 -18.61 3.40 20.28
C SER A 168 -19.27 4.07 21.49
N ARG A 169 -19.36 5.40 21.45
CA ARG A 169 -20.46 6.16 22.03
C ARG A 169 -21.12 6.92 20.91
#